data_AF-G8BUQ4-F1
#
_entry.id   AF-G8BUQ4-F1
#
_cell.length_a   1.000
_cell.length_b   1.000
_cell.length_c   1.000
_cell.angle_alpha   90.00
_cell.angle_beta   90.00
_cell.angle_gamma   90.00
#
_symmetry.space_group_name_H-M   'P 1'
#
loop_
_entity.id
_entity.type
_entity.pdbx_description
1 polymer ?
#
loop_
_entity_poly.entity_id
_entity_poly.type
_entity_poly.pdbx_seq_one_letter_code
_entity_poly.pdbx_strand_id
1 'polypeptide(L)'
;MSSVTNSAVSAVSSAITSAAKNTETINSLSSAFDYILDIYLDLFESINFDDQNLKISLLLVAFNPIFWNLVARLEFSTHFLTKLAGNAKRGCYILAFTIFSLGIARDYFFEQALKNQFTSPYLEHTYVKIAGVVSFLIGQVLVISSMYQLGITGTYLGDYFGILMDERVVSFPFNVSNNPMYQGSTLSFLGTSLVYGKAAGLLVTFTVYTMYSCALKLEEPFTSHIYALRDEGKTKKNN
;
A
#
# COMPACT_ATOMS: atom_id res chain seq x y z
N MET A 1 29.24 26.48 60.79
CA MET A 1 28.85 27.33 59.63
C MET A 1 29.39 26.83 58.28
N SER A 2 30.46 26.01 58.22
CA SER A 2 31.06 25.53 56.97
C SER A 2 30.40 24.30 56.31
N SER A 3 29.58 23.51 57.03
CA SER A 3 28.93 22.31 56.47
C SER A 3 27.65 22.61 55.67
N VAL A 4 26.89 23.63 56.08
CA VAL A 4 25.63 24.03 55.43
C VAL A 4 25.90 24.71 54.09
N THR A 5 26.99 25.49 53.99
CA THR A 5 27.42 26.14 52.74
C THR A 5 27.84 25.14 51.67
N ASN A 6 28.49 24.03 52.05
CA ASN A 6 28.93 23.00 51.09
C ASN A 6 27.75 22.18 50.52
N SER A 7 26.72 21.92 51.33
CA SER A 7 25.52 21.21 50.88
C SER A 7 24.68 22.04 49.88
N ALA A 8 24.57 23.35 50.11
CA ALA A 8 23.84 24.24 49.22
C ALA A 8 24.54 24.40 47.86
N VAL A 9 25.88 24.53 47.86
CA VAL A 9 26.69 24.62 46.63
C VAL A 9 26.59 23.33 45.81
N SER A 10 26.60 22.16 46.45
CA SER A 10 26.44 20.86 45.77
C SER A 10 25.06 20.71 45.11
N ALA A 11 23.99 21.13 45.78
CA ALA A 11 22.63 21.05 45.24
C ALA A 11 22.44 21.97 44.03
N VAL A 12 22.96 23.21 44.11
CA VAL A 12 22.95 24.16 42.99
C VAL A 12 23.77 23.64 41.81
N SER A 13 24.96 23.09 42.05
CA SER A 13 25.77 22.46 40.99
C SER A 13 25.03 21.31 40.33
N SER A 14 24.39 20.41 41.08
CA SER A 14 23.60 19.32 40.51
C SER A 14 22.39 19.79 39.70
N ALA A 15 21.72 20.86 40.14
CA ALA A 15 20.59 21.45 39.44
C ALA A 15 21.04 22.12 38.13
N ILE A 16 22.18 22.82 38.15
CA ILE A 16 22.79 23.42 36.94
C ILE A 16 23.22 22.33 35.96
N THR A 17 23.87 21.26 36.42
CA THR A 17 24.26 20.12 35.56
C THR A 17 23.03 19.43 34.97
N SER A 18 21.97 19.24 35.75
CA SER A 18 20.71 18.65 35.24
C SER A 18 20.02 19.57 34.23
N ALA A 19 20.00 20.88 34.46
CA ALA A 19 19.44 21.84 33.53
C ALA A 19 20.24 21.92 32.22
N ALA A 20 21.57 21.95 32.31
CA ALA A 20 22.47 21.91 31.14
C ALA A 20 22.29 20.63 30.32
N LYS A 21 22.20 19.46 30.98
CA LYS A 21 21.93 18.19 30.31
C LYS A 21 20.57 18.17 29.61
N ASN A 22 19.54 18.78 30.21
CA ASN A 22 18.23 18.93 29.57
C ASN A 22 18.31 19.85 28.35
N THR A 23 19.04 20.97 28.44
CA THR A 23 19.25 21.88 27.30
C THR A 23 20.05 21.20 26.17
N GLU A 24 21.11 20.45 26.47
CA GLU A 24 21.86 19.67 25.47
C GLU A 24 20.99 18.60 24.82
N THR A 25 20.16 17.91 25.61
CA THR A 25 19.24 16.89 25.09
C THR A 25 18.21 17.53 24.16
N ILE A 26 17.59 18.64 24.56
CA ILE A 26 16.63 19.39 23.74
C ILE A 26 17.29 19.89 22.44
N ASN A 27 18.50 20.44 22.52
CA ASN A 27 19.25 20.89 21.34
C ASN A 27 19.57 19.72 20.41
N SER A 28 20.00 18.58 20.95
CA SER A 28 20.28 17.37 20.15
C SER A 28 19.03 16.83 19.45
N LEU A 29 17.87 16.86 20.13
CA LEU A 29 16.59 16.47 19.55
C LEU A 29 16.14 17.44 18.47
N SER A 30 16.30 18.75 18.69
CA SER A 30 16.01 19.78 17.69
C SER A 30 16.89 19.57 16.45
N SER A 31 18.20 19.41 16.62
CA SER A 31 19.11 19.18 15.50
C SER A 31 18.83 17.88 14.76
N ALA A 32 18.44 16.81 15.47
CA ALA A 32 18.02 15.57 14.83
C ALA A 32 16.71 15.75 14.04
N PHE A 33 15.76 16.52 14.58
CA PHE A 33 14.52 16.85 13.89
C PHE A 33 14.78 17.69 12.64
N ASP A 34 15.60 18.75 12.74
CA ASP A 34 15.95 19.63 11.62
C ASP A 34 16.65 18.83 10.52
N TYR A 35 17.61 17.96 10.88
CA TYR A 35 18.28 17.07 9.95
C TYR A 35 17.32 16.11 9.23
N ILE A 36 16.36 15.54 9.95
CA ILE A 36 15.33 14.66 9.38
C ILE A 36 14.42 15.47 8.43
N LEU A 37 14.02 16.67 8.84
CA LEU A 37 13.17 17.54 8.03
C LEU A 37 13.86 17.92 6.72
N ASP A 38 15.15 18.26 6.77
CA ASP A 38 15.96 18.57 5.58
C ASP A 38 16.00 17.37 4.62
N ILE A 39 16.18 16.14 5.12
CA ILE A 39 16.11 14.92 4.29
C ILE A 39 14.76 14.80 3.60
N TYR A 40 13.66 15.04 4.33
CA TYR A 40 12.31 14.96 3.74
C TYR A 40 12.09 16.01 2.66
N LEU A 41 12.54 17.24 2.89
CA LEU A 41 12.45 18.33 1.93
C LEU A 41 13.28 18.03 0.69
N ASP A 42 14.54 17.63 0.85
CA ASP A 42 15.42 17.23 -0.25
C ASP A 42 14.82 16.11 -1.09
N LEU A 43 14.28 15.07 -0.43
CA LEU A 43 13.62 13.96 -1.12
C LEU A 43 12.43 14.46 -1.94
N PHE A 44 11.59 15.31 -1.37
CA PHE A 44 10.40 15.83 -2.05
C PHE A 44 10.76 16.77 -3.21
N GLU A 45 11.70 17.70 -3.00
CA GLU A 45 12.16 18.65 -4.02
C GLU A 45 12.89 17.95 -5.17
N SER A 46 13.54 16.81 -4.91
CA SER A 46 14.20 16.01 -5.96
C SER A 46 13.23 15.33 -6.93
N ILE A 47 11.93 15.33 -6.65
CA ILE A 47 10.91 14.72 -7.51
C ILE A 47 10.66 15.63 -8.71
N ASN A 48 10.98 15.16 -9.90
CA ASN A 48 10.61 15.83 -11.14
C ASN A 48 9.14 15.53 -11.48
N PHE A 49 8.24 16.41 -11.05
CA PHE A 49 6.81 16.31 -11.34
C PHE A 49 6.45 16.56 -12.81
N ASP A 50 7.36 17.09 -13.63
CA ASP A 50 7.12 17.31 -15.06
C ASP A 50 7.31 16.05 -15.91
N ASP A 51 7.96 15.01 -15.36
CA ASP A 51 8.12 13.74 -16.05
C ASP A 51 6.77 13.11 -16.42
N GLN A 52 6.59 12.87 -17.71
CA GLN A 52 5.33 12.35 -18.25
C GLN A 52 5.04 10.94 -17.76
N ASN A 53 6.07 10.10 -17.57
CA ASN A 53 5.88 8.72 -17.09
C ASN A 53 5.41 8.71 -15.64
N LEU A 54 5.92 9.61 -14.79
CA LEU A 54 5.45 9.78 -13.41
C LEU A 54 3.98 10.21 -13.37
N LYS A 55 3.58 11.18 -14.19
CA LYS A 55 2.18 11.62 -14.31
C LYS A 55 1.26 10.47 -14.71
N ILE A 56 1.65 9.70 -15.74
CA ILE A 56 0.88 8.53 -16.20
C ILE A 56 0.84 7.43 -15.14
N SER A 57 1.97 7.17 -14.46
CA SER A 57 2.06 6.17 -13.39
C SER A 57 1.10 6.50 -12.24
N LEU A 58 1.13 7.74 -11.73
CA LEU A 58 0.22 8.19 -10.67
C LEU A 58 -1.24 8.11 -11.11
N LEU A 59 -1.54 8.50 -12.35
CA LEU A 59 -2.88 8.40 -12.92
C LEU A 59 -3.34 6.94 -12.97
N LEU A 60 -2.53 6.01 -13.46
CA LEU A 60 -2.89 4.59 -13.55
C LEU A 60 -3.02 3.94 -12.17
N VAL A 61 -2.16 4.32 -11.22
CA VAL A 61 -2.24 3.86 -9.83
C VAL A 61 -3.57 4.28 -9.20
N ALA A 62 -4.04 5.50 -9.44
CA ALA A 62 -5.32 5.98 -8.94
C ALA A 62 -6.52 5.42 -9.72
N PHE A 63 -6.42 5.38 -11.05
CA PHE A 63 -7.48 4.95 -11.94
C PHE A 63 -7.84 3.48 -11.74
N ASN A 64 -6.84 2.61 -11.62
CA ASN A 64 -7.07 1.17 -11.57
C ASN A 64 -8.06 0.78 -10.45
N PRO A 65 -7.86 1.17 -9.17
CA PRO A 65 -8.82 0.89 -8.10
C PRO A 65 -10.22 1.43 -8.29
N ILE A 66 -10.32 2.62 -8.87
CA ILE A 66 -11.60 3.25 -9.17
C ILE A 66 -12.32 2.44 -10.27
N PHE A 67 -11.59 2.07 -11.32
CA PHE A 67 -12.11 1.35 -12.47
C PHE A 67 -12.72 0.01 -12.04
N TRP A 68 -11.98 -0.85 -11.34
CA TRP A 68 -12.52 -2.17 -11.02
C TRP A 68 -13.67 -2.10 -10.01
N ASN A 69 -13.63 -1.19 -9.04
CA ASN A 69 -14.75 -0.99 -8.12
C ASN A 69 -16.02 -0.55 -8.85
N LEU A 70 -15.88 0.41 -9.78
CA LEU A 70 -17.01 0.91 -10.56
C LEU A 70 -17.57 -0.18 -11.48
N VAL A 71 -16.71 -0.81 -12.28
CA VAL A 71 -17.14 -1.82 -13.25
C VAL A 71 -17.75 -3.03 -12.58
N ALA A 72 -17.18 -3.49 -11.46
CA ALA A 72 -17.74 -4.63 -10.72
C ALA A 72 -19.13 -4.30 -10.14
N ARG A 73 -19.32 -3.10 -9.57
CA ARG A 73 -20.66 -2.67 -9.08
C ARG A 73 -21.67 -2.51 -10.20
N LEU A 74 -21.26 -1.98 -11.34
CA LEU A 74 -22.11 -1.91 -12.54
C LEU A 74 -22.47 -3.31 -13.02
N GLU A 75 -21.53 -4.25 -13.00
CA GLU A 75 -21.81 -5.65 -13.32
C GLU A 75 -22.80 -6.27 -12.34
N PHE A 76 -22.62 -6.09 -11.03
CA PHE A 76 -23.52 -6.65 -10.03
C PHE A 76 -24.97 -6.15 -10.17
N SER A 77 -25.15 -4.90 -10.59
CA SER A 77 -26.48 -4.27 -10.74
C SER A 77 -27.13 -4.48 -12.11
N THR A 78 -26.34 -4.57 -13.19
CA THR A 78 -26.86 -4.58 -14.57
C THR A 78 -26.59 -5.86 -15.33
N HIS A 79 -25.64 -6.67 -14.86
CA HIS A 79 -25.11 -7.87 -15.51
C HIS A 79 -24.65 -7.63 -16.95
N PHE A 80 -24.12 -6.44 -17.25
CA PHE A 80 -23.80 -6.03 -18.61
C PHE A 80 -22.66 -6.85 -19.23
N LEU A 81 -21.60 -7.16 -18.48
CA LEU A 81 -20.49 -8.01 -18.94
C LEU A 81 -20.96 -9.45 -19.08
N THR A 82 -21.78 -9.94 -18.14
CA THR A 82 -22.39 -11.28 -18.25
C THR A 82 -23.24 -11.39 -19.52
N LYS A 83 -24.07 -10.40 -19.83
CA LYS A 83 -24.91 -10.36 -21.04
C LYS A 83 -24.06 -10.28 -22.31
N LEU A 84 -23.04 -9.43 -22.32
CA LEU A 84 -22.13 -9.27 -23.45
C LEU A 84 -21.32 -10.55 -23.74
N ALA A 85 -20.84 -11.22 -22.69
CA ALA A 85 -20.02 -12.42 -22.79
C ALA A 85 -20.83 -13.72 -22.91
N GLY A 86 -22.16 -13.64 -22.74
CA GLY A 86 -23.11 -14.75 -22.73
C GLY A 86 -23.09 -15.61 -21.46
N ASN A 87 -22.10 -15.48 -20.60
CA ASN A 87 -22.11 -16.09 -19.27
C ASN A 87 -21.21 -15.33 -18.27
N ALA A 88 -21.52 -15.51 -16.98
CA ALA A 88 -20.87 -14.81 -15.88
C ALA A 88 -19.37 -15.11 -15.77
N LYS A 89 -18.97 -16.38 -15.98
CA LYS A 89 -17.56 -16.77 -15.91
C LYS A 89 -16.73 -16.09 -16.99
N ARG A 90 -17.18 -16.08 -18.24
CA ARG A 90 -16.52 -15.40 -19.37
C ARG A 90 -16.47 -13.89 -19.13
N GLY A 91 -17.55 -13.29 -18.64
CA GLY A 91 -17.57 -11.88 -18.24
C GLY A 91 -16.51 -11.56 -17.18
N CYS A 92 -16.39 -12.39 -16.14
CA CYS A 92 -15.38 -12.26 -15.10
C CYS A 92 -13.96 -12.40 -15.67
N TYR A 93 -13.71 -13.34 -16.58
CA TYR A 93 -12.40 -13.48 -17.22
C TYR A 93 -12.05 -12.30 -18.14
N ILE A 94 -13.03 -11.68 -18.80
CA ILE A 94 -12.82 -10.44 -19.58
C ILE A 94 -12.43 -9.30 -18.63
N LEU A 95 -13.12 -9.16 -17.49
CA LEU A 95 -12.75 -8.16 -16.48
C LEU A 95 -11.36 -8.44 -15.91
N ALA A 96 -11.06 -9.70 -15.58
CA ALA A 96 -9.75 -10.12 -15.07
C ALA A 96 -8.62 -9.77 -16.04
N PHE A 97 -8.78 -10.12 -17.32
CA PHE A 97 -7.81 -9.77 -18.36
C PHE A 97 -7.62 -8.26 -18.47
N THR A 98 -8.71 -7.48 -18.38
CA THR A 98 -8.66 -6.01 -18.44
C THR A 98 -7.90 -5.43 -17.25
N ILE A 99 -8.25 -5.83 -16.02
CA ILE A 99 -7.59 -5.37 -14.79
C ILE A 99 -6.10 -5.75 -14.80
N PHE A 100 -5.79 -6.98 -15.19
CA PHE A 100 -4.41 -7.45 -15.28
C PHE A 100 -3.59 -6.64 -16.30
N SER A 101 -4.15 -6.37 -17.48
CA SER A 101 -3.50 -5.58 -18.52
C SER A 101 -3.28 -4.12 -18.09
N LEU A 102 -4.26 -3.52 -17.41
CA LEU A 102 -4.11 -2.21 -16.77
C LEU A 102 -3.03 -2.22 -15.68
N GLY A 103 -2.88 -3.33 -14.96
CA GLY A 103 -1.78 -3.56 -14.02
C GLY A 103 -0.42 -3.55 -14.70
N ILE A 104 -0.26 -4.28 -15.80
CA ILE A 104 0.99 -4.28 -16.59
C ILE A 104 1.33 -2.88 -17.08
N ALA A 105 0.35 -2.14 -17.63
CA ALA A 105 0.59 -0.78 -18.10
C ALA A 105 1.03 0.14 -16.96
N ARG A 106 0.35 0.08 -15.81
CA ARG A 106 0.72 0.84 -14.61
C ARG A 106 2.16 0.54 -14.17
N ASP A 107 2.53 -0.73 -14.12
CA ASP A 107 3.86 -1.16 -13.65
C ASP A 107 4.95 -0.76 -14.64
N TYR A 108 4.67 -0.82 -15.95
CA TYR A 108 5.55 -0.29 -16.99
C TYR A 108 5.82 1.20 -16.81
N PHE A 109 4.78 2.03 -16.71
CA PHE A 109 4.96 3.47 -16.54
C PHE A 109 5.62 3.83 -15.20
N PHE A 110 5.34 3.05 -14.15
CA PHE A 110 6.04 3.18 -12.88
C PHE A 110 7.54 2.93 -13.02
N GLU A 111 7.95 1.82 -13.64
CA GLU A 111 9.36 1.52 -13.85
C GLU A 111 10.06 2.59 -14.70
N GLN A 112 9.41 3.05 -15.77
CA GLN A 112 9.94 4.13 -16.62
C GLN A 112 10.06 5.46 -15.87
N ALA A 113 9.10 5.77 -15.00
CA ALA A 113 9.20 6.93 -14.12
C ALA A 113 10.42 6.80 -13.20
N LEU A 114 10.65 5.65 -12.57
CA LEU A 114 11.82 5.44 -11.70
C LEU A 114 13.15 5.65 -12.44
N LYS A 115 13.25 5.15 -13.69
CA LYS A 115 14.46 5.31 -14.51
C LYS A 115 14.76 6.77 -14.86
N ASN A 116 13.73 7.59 -15.05
CA ASN A 116 13.85 9.00 -15.43
C ASN A 116 14.12 9.95 -14.25
N GLN A 117 13.83 9.51 -13.02
CA GLN A 117 13.91 10.35 -11.82
C GLN A 117 15.33 10.38 -11.24
N PHE A 118 15.62 11.41 -10.43
CA PHE A 118 16.91 11.54 -9.75
C PHE A 118 17.10 10.43 -8.70
N THR A 119 18.33 9.89 -8.59
CA THR A 119 18.70 8.94 -7.53
C THR A 119 19.02 9.70 -6.26
N SER A 120 18.28 9.45 -5.19
CA SER A 120 18.55 10.11 -3.91
C SER A 120 19.77 9.50 -3.21
N PRO A 121 20.75 10.31 -2.77
CA PRO A 121 21.87 9.85 -1.96
C PRO A 121 21.43 9.17 -0.65
N TYR A 122 20.30 9.59 -0.09
CA TYR A 122 19.75 9.03 1.15
C TYR A 122 19.20 7.60 0.96
N LEU A 123 18.76 7.25 -0.25
CA LEU A 123 18.19 5.95 -0.57
C LEU A 123 19.19 4.99 -1.22
N GLU A 124 20.37 5.47 -1.59
CA GLU A 124 21.37 4.66 -2.29
C GLU A 124 22.12 3.66 -1.38
N HIS A 125 21.99 3.84 -0.07
CA HIS A 125 22.67 3.02 0.94
C HIS A 125 22.35 1.52 0.80
N THR A 126 23.37 0.66 0.96
CA THR A 126 23.24 -0.81 0.78
C THR A 126 22.12 -1.42 1.62
N TYR A 127 22.01 -1.04 2.91
CA TYR A 127 20.93 -1.52 3.78
C TYR A 127 19.52 -1.12 3.30
N VAL A 128 19.37 0.05 2.67
CA VAL A 128 18.09 0.50 2.11
C VAL A 128 17.71 -0.37 0.92
N LYS A 129 18.67 -0.67 0.04
CA LYS A 129 18.46 -1.58 -1.10
C LYS A 129 18.13 -3.01 -0.64
N ILE A 130 18.81 -3.51 0.39
CA ILE A 130 18.49 -4.83 1.00
C ILE A 130 17.07 -4.83 1.56
N ALA A 131 16.69 -3.80 2.31
CA ALA A 131 15.31 -3.64 2.79
C ALA A 131 14.33 -3.63 1.63
N GLY A 132 14.66 -2.93 0.53
CA GLY A 132 13.87 -2.93 -0.70
C GLY A 132 13.66 -4.31 -1.30
N VAL A 133 14.72 -5.10 -1.46
CA VAL A 133 14.64 -6.49 -1.96
C VAL A 133 13.78 -7.36 -1.04
N VAL A 134 13.99 -7.28 0.28
CA VAL A 134 13.21 -8.04 1.26
C VAL A 134 11.73 -7.65 1.20
N SER A 135 11.41 -6.36 1.17
CA SER A 135 10.04 -5.87 1.01
C SER A 135 9.40 -6.39 -0.26
N PHE A 136 10.11 -6.33 -1.40
CA PHE A 136 9.60 -6.85 -2.67
C PHE A 136 9.31 -8.36 -2.60
N LEU A 137 10.23 -9.15 -2.05
CA LEU A 137 10.05 -10.60 -1.93
C LEU A 137 8.86 -10.98 -1.04
N ILE A 138 8.73 -10.32 0.12
CA ILE A 138 7.55 -10.50 0.99
C ILE A 138 6.28 -10.12 0.22
N GLY A 139 6.32 -9.00 -0.50
CA GLY A 139 5.22 -8.53 -1.34
C GLY A 139 4.76 -9.58 -2.35
N GLN A 140 5.70 -10.13 -3.11
CA GLN A 140 5.43 -11.18 -4.10
C GLN A 140 4.90 -12.46 -3.46
N VAL A 141 5.43 -12.89 -2.31
CA VAL A 141 4.92 -14.05 -1.57
C VAL A 141 3.45 -13.84 -1.22
N LEU A 142 3.09 -12.67 -0.66
CA LEU A 142 1.71 -12.36 -0.30
C LEU A 142 0.79 -12.33 -1.54
N VAL A 143 1.20 -11.68 -2.62
CA VAL A 143 0.38 -11.59 -3.86
C VAL A 143 0.15 -12.96 -4.48
N ILE A 144 1.22 -13.71 -4.73
CA ILE A 144 1.15 -15.00 -5.44
C ILE A 144 0.37 -16.03 -4.61
N SER A 145 0.62 -16.11 -3.30
CA SER A 145 -0.12 -17.03 -2.44
C SER A 145 -1.60 -16.64 -2.30
N SER A 146 -1.93 -15.34 -2.31
CA SER A 146 -3.33 -14.89 -2.34
C SER A 146 -4.03 -15.33 -3.62
N MET A 147 -3.40 -15.09 -4.78
CA MET A 147 -3.95 -15.51 -6.08
C MET A 147 -4.09 -17.02 -6.18
N TYR A 148 -3.16 -17.78 -5.59
CA TYR A 148 -3.25 -19.24 -5.53
C TYR A 148 -4.50 -19.71 -4.77
N GLN A 149 -4.79 -19.12 -3.60
CA GLN A 149 -5.96 -19.51 -2.81
C GLN A 149 -7.29 -19.06 -3.42
N LEU A 150 -7.35 -17.84 -3.97
CA LEU A 150 -8.58 -17.26 -4.52
C LEU A 150 -8.88 -17.73 -5.95
N GLY A 151 -7.85 -18.17 -6.68
CA GLY A 151 -7.91 -18.35 -8.12
C GLY A 151 -8.21 -17.04 -8.88
N ILE A 152 -8.42 -17.14 -10.19
CA ILE A 152 -8.67 -15.98 -11.05
C ILE A 152 -9.99 -15.30 -10.65
N THR A 153 -11.07 -16.06 -10.49
CA THR A 153 -12.39 -15.48 -10.21
C THR A 153 -12.45 -14.84 -8.83
N GLY A 154 -11.86 -15.44 -7.80
CA GLY A 154 -11.80 -14.81 -6.47
C GLY A 154 -10.89 -13.59 -6.43
N THR A 155 -9.84 -13.55 -7.25
CA THR A 155 -8.93 -12.40 -7.34
C THR A 155 -9.55 -11.21 -8.08
N TYR A 156 -10.31 -11.47 -9.14
CA TYR A 156 -10.82 -10.44 -10.05
C TYR A 156 -12.34 -10.26 -9.95
N LEU A 157 -12.83 -10.13 -8.71
CA LEU A 157 -14.19 -9.66 -8.39
C LEU A 157 -15.31 -10.57 -8.92
N GLY A 158 -15.07 -11.88 -8.94
CA GLY A 158 -16.05 -12.88 -9.40
C GLY A 158 -17.32 -12.94 -8.55
N ASP A 159 -17.27 -12.50 -7.30
CA ASP A 159 -18.43 -12.34 -6.43
C ASP A 159 -19.47 -11.37 -6.99
N TYR A 160 -19.05 -10.32 -7.68
CA TYR A 160 -19.96 -9.38 -8.38
C TYR A 160 -20.65 -10.02 -9.59
N PHE A 161 -20.09 -11.11 -10.13
CA PHE A 161 -20.69 -11.95 -11.17
C PHE A 161 -21.56 -13.08 -10.59
N GLY A 162 -21.70 -13.15 -9.25
CA GLY A 162 -22.38 -14.25 -8.57
C GLY A 162 -21.56 -15.53 -8.46
N ILE A 163 -20.25 -15.48 -8.73
CA ILE A 163 -19.31 -16.60 -8.58
C ILE A 163 -18.75 -16.56 -7.15
N LEU A 164 -19.53 -17.09 -6.21
CA LEU A 164 -19.24 -17.01 -4.78
C LEU A 164 -18.44 -18.23 -4.32
N MET A 165 -17.44 -18.01 -3.47
CA MET A 165 -16.75 -19.10 -2.78
C MET A 165 -17.68 -19.70 -1.72
N ASP A 166 -17.58 -20.99 -1.46
CA ASP A 166 -18.41 -21.62 -0.42
C ASP A 166 -18.09 -21.06 0.96
N GLU A 167 -16.80 -20.98 1.27
CA GLU A 167 -16.27 -20.46 2.53
C GLU A 167 -15.17 -19.42 2.29
N ARG A 168 -14.97 -18.55 3.29
CA ARG A 168 -13.88 -17.58 3.29
C ARG A 168 -12.56 -18.31 3.47
N VAL A 169 -11.57 -17.96 2.65
CA VAL A 169 -10.20 -18.48 2.82
C VAL A 169 -9.62 -17.94 4.14
N VAL A 170 -9.24 -18.87 5.02
CA VAL A 170 -8.60 -18.56 6.32
C VAL A 170 -7.18 -19.15 6.43
N SER A 171 -6.68 -19.80 5.38
CA SER A 171 -5.30 -20.29 5.29
C SER A 171 -4.34 -19.18 4.87
N PHE A 172 -3.04 -19.45 4.90
CA PHE A 172 -2.04 -18.49 4.41
C PHE A 172 -2.31 -18.07 2.95
N PRO A 173 -2.24 -16.75 2.63
CA PRO A 173 -1.79 -15.64 3.49
C PRO A 173 -2.88 -14.93 4.31
N PHE A 174 -4.14 -15.37 4.22
CA PHE A 174 -5.30 -14.73 4.85
C PHE A 174 -5.38 -14.94 6.38
N ASN A 175 -4.62 -15.88 6.95
CA ASN A 175 -4.46 -16.00 8.40
C ASN A 175 -3.53 -14.94 9.01
N VAL A 176 -2.70 -14.28 8.20
CA VAL A 176 -1.73 -13.26 8.66
C VAL A 176 -2.24 -11.85 8.39
N SER A 177 -2.93 -11.64 7.27
CA SER A 177 -3.52 -10.35 6.92
C SER A 177 -4.89 -10.53 6.29
N ASN A 178 -5.80 -9.56 6.48
CA ASN A 178 -7.13 -9.58 5.88
C ASN A 178 -7.10 -9.37 4.35
N ASN A 179 -6.17 -8.54 3.86
CA ASN A 179 -6.11 -8.11 2.46
C ASN A 179 -4.72 -8.32 1.83
N PRO A 180 -4.13 -9.51 1.97
CA PRO A 180 -2.70 -9.77 1.76
C PRO A 180 -2.20 -9.36 0.38
N MET A 181 -3.04 -9.45 -0.65
CA MET A 181 -2.72 -9.01 -2.00
C MET A 181 -2.49 -7.49 -2.10
N TYR A 182 -3.31 -6.69 -1.40
CA TYR A 182 -3.18 -5.22 -1.37
C TYR A 182 -1.92 -4.79 -0.61
N GLN A 183 -1.65 -5.41 0.56
CA GLN A 183 -0.39 -5.13 1.27
C GLN A 183 0.83 -5.63 0.48
N GLY A 184 0.72 -6.81 -0.13
CA GLY A 184 1.80 -7.40 -0.90
C GLY A 184 2.18 -6.54 -2.11
N SER A 185 1.18 -6.08 -2.87
CA SER A 185 1.38 -5.14 -3.97
C SER A 185 2.03 -3.83 -3.47
N THR A 186 1.55 -3.25 -2.37
CA THR A 186 2.17 -2.04 -1.78
C THR A 186 3.65 -2.27 -1.43
N LEU A 187 3.98 -3.43 -0.85
CA LEU A 187 5.35 -3.81 -0.54
C LEU A 187 6.21 -4.03 -1.80
N SER A 188 5.64 -4.52 -2.90
CA SER A 188 6.34 -4.61 -4.18
C SER A 188 6.67 -3.23 -4.76
N PHE A 189 5.75 -2.26 -4.67
CA PHE A 189 6.02 -0.86 -5.04
C PHE A 189 7.09 -0.23 -4.15
N LEU A 190 6.97 -0.40 -2.82
CA LEU A 190 7.96 0.09 -1.86
C LEU A 190 9.33 -0.50 -2.15
N GLY A 191 9.39 -1.82 -2.29
CA GLY A 191 10.62 -2.56 -2.50
C GLY A 191 11.34 -2.11 -3.77
N THR A 192 10.60 -1.99 -4.86
CA THR A 192 11.14 -1.50 -6.15
C THR A 192 11.65 -0.05 -6.02
N SER A 193 10.90 0.82 -5.34
CA SER A 193 11.29 2.21 -5.11
C SER A 193 12.59 2.35 -4.33
N LEU A 194 12.77 1.52 -3.29
CA LEU A 194 13.98 1.48 -2.47
C LEU A 194 15.17 0.90 -3.23
N VAL A 195 14.95 -0.14 -4.03
CA VAL A 195 16.01 -0.73 -4.88
C VAL A 195 16.53 0.27 -5.91
N TYR A 196 15.61 0.98 -6.58
CA TYR A 196 15.95 2.04 -7.53
C TYR A 196 16.49 3.31 -6.85
N GLY A 197 16.24 3.50 -5.55
CA GLY A 197 16.71 4.65 -4.78
C GLY A 197 16.04 5.98 -5.18
N LYS A 198 14.76 5.97 -5.53
CA LYS A 198 14.05 7.14 -6.10
C LYS A 198 12.98 7.65 -5.16
N ALA A 199 13.02 8.94 -4.82
CA ALA A 199 12.00 9.59 -4.00
C ALA A 199 10.61 9.55 -4.66
N ALA A 200 10.56 9.75 -5.99
CA ALA A 200 9.32 9.63 -6.75
C ALA A 200 8.65 8.26 -6.60
N GLY A 201 9.43 7.18 -6.41
CA GLY A 201 8.89 5.86 -6.15
C GLY A 201 8.19 5.75 -4.80
N LEU A 202 8.72 6.41 -3.77
CA LEU A 202 8.09 6.47 -2.45
C LEU A 202 6.76 7.22 -2.52
N LEU A 203 6.68 8.29 -3.30
CA LEU A 203 5.43 9.00 -3.58
C LEU A 203 4.41 8.05 -4.24
N VAL A 204 4.79 7.36 -5.31
CA VAL A 204 3.90 6.41 -6.00
C VAL A 204 3.45 5.30 -5.04
N THR A 205 4.36 4.76 -4.22
CA THR A 205 4.06 3.76 -3.19
C THR A 205 3.02 4.26 -2.19
N PHE A 206 3.18 5.51 -1.72
CA PHE A 206 2.20 6.15 -0.83
C PHE A 206 0.84 6.32 -1.51
N THR A 207 0.82 6.69 -2.80
CA THR A 207 -0.41 6.76 -3.59
C THR A 207 -1.06 5.38 -3.71
N VAL A 208 -0.31 4.32 -4.00
CA VAL A 208 -0.80 2.93 -4.04
C VAL A 208 -1.47 2.56 -2.72
N TYR A 209 -0.78 2.76 -1.59
CA TYR A 209 -1.30 2.46 -0.26
C TYR A 209 -2.61 3.22 0.02
N THR A 210 -2.64 4.51 -0.30
CA THR A 210 -3.81 5.37 -0.09
C THR A 210 -4.99 4.89 -0.92
N MET A 211 -4.78 4.63 -2.21
CA MET A 211 -5.83 4.19 -3.12
C MET A 211 -6.38 2.81 -2.74
N TYR A 212 -5.52 1.89 -2.32
CA TYR A 212 -5.94 0.58 -1.81
C TYR A 212 -6.72 0.69 -0.51
N SER A 213 -6.29 1.55 0.41
CA SER A 213 -7.02 1.81 1.66
C SER A 213 -8.42 2.38 1.39
N CYS A 214 -8.55 3.26 0.41
CA CYS A 214 -9.85 3.77 -0.04
C CYS A 214 -10.70 2.71 -0.72
N ALA A 215 -10.11 1.90 -1.60
CA ALA A 215 -10.82 0.81 -2.29
C ALA A 215 -11.38 -0.21 -1.29
N LEU A 216 -10.59 -0.62 -0.29
CA LEU A 216 -11.01 -1.57 0.75
C LEU A 216 -12.21 -1.07 1.56
N LYS A 217 -12.24 0.22 1.92
CA LYS A 217 -13.39 0.82 2.63
C LYS A 217 -14.70 0.72 1.85
N LEU A 218 -14.62 0.63 0.53
CA LEU A 218 -15.79 0.48 -0.34
C LEU A 218 -16.09 -0.99 -0.61
N GLU A 219 -15.06 -1.80 -0.88
CA GLU A 219 -15.16 -3.19 -1.31
C GLU A 219 -15.60 -4.11 -0.17
N GLU A 220 -14.98 -4.04 1.01
CA GLU A 220 -15.24 -4.98 2.11
C GLU A 220 -16.72 -5.00 2.57
N PRO A 221 -17.39 -3.84 2.77
CA PRO A 221 -18.81 -3.85 3.12
C PRO A 221 -19.69 -4.41 2.01
N PHE A 222 -19.31 -4.18 0.75
CA PHE A 222 -20.09 -4.63 -0.39
C PHE A 222 -19.97 -6.14 -0.62
N THR A 223 -18.76 -6.69 -0.55
CA THR A 223 -18.53 -8.13 -0.58
C THR A 223 -19.29 -8.79 0.58
N SER A 224 -19.21 -8.24 1.80
CA SER A 224 -19.97 -8.77 2.94
C SER A 224 -21.48 -8.79 2.67
N HIS A 225 -22.02 -7.75 2.04
CA HIS A 225 -23.42 -7.68 1.63
C HIS A 225 -23.79 -8.77 0.59
N ILE A 226 -22.95 -8.99 -0.43
CA ILE A 226 -23.17 -10.04 -1.44
C ILE A 226 -23.27 -11.42 -0.77
N TYR A 227 -22.35 -11.74 0.15
CA TYR A 227 -22.35 -13.02 0.86
C TYR A 227 -23.54 -13.16 1.81
N ALA A 228 -23.99 -12.08 2.45
CA ALA A 228 -25.22 -12.11 3.27
C ALA A 228 -26.47 -12.43 2.43
N LEU A 229 -26.62 -11.80 1.26
CA LEU A 229 -27.73 -12.09 0.34
C LEU A 229 -27.76 -13.56 -0.11
N ARG A 230 -26.59 -14.15 -0.36
CA ARG A 230 -26.47 -15.57 -0.68
C ARG A 230 -27.00 -16.45 0.44
N ASP A 231 -26.63 -16.16 1.69
CA ASP A 231 -26.98 -16.98 2.85
C ASP A 231 -28.48 -16.87 3.19
N GLU A 232 -29.07 -15.69 3.03
CA GLU A 232 -30.53 -15.50 3.10
C GLU A 232 -31.26 -16.32 2.02
N GLY A 233 -30.75 -16.31 0.79
CA GLY A 233 -31.31 -17.07 -0.33
C GLY A 233 -31.27 -18.58 -0.09
N LYS A 234 -30.17 -19.11 0.48
CA LYS A 234 -30.06 -20.52 0.88
C LYS A 234 -31.08 -20.89 1.95
N THR A 235 -31.25 -20.03 2.96
CA THR A 235 -32.20 -20.26 4.06
C THR A 235 -33.64 -20.32 3.56
N LYS A 236 -34.04 -19.40 2.66
CA LYS A 236 -35.39 -19.39 2.05
C LYS A 236 -35.68 -20.59 1.16
N LYS A 237 -34.67 -21.21 0.56
CA LYS A 237 -34.83 -22.41 -0.29
C LYS A 237 -34.95 -23.69 0.53
N ASN A 238 -34.43 -23.69 1.76
CA ASN A 238 -34.42 -24.84 2.66
C ASN A 238 -35.63 -24.88 3.63
N ASN A 239 -36.42 -23.80 3.70
CA ASN A 239 -37.70 -23.71 4.41
C ASN A 239 -38.87 -23.85 3.44
#